data_AF-A0A9E5PJ54-F1
#
_entry.id   AF-A0A9E5PJ54-F1
#
_cell.length_a   1.000
_cell.length_b   1.000
_cell.length_c   1.000
_cell.angle_alpha   90.00
_cell.angle_beta   90.00
_cell.angle_gamma   90.00
#
_symmetry.space_group_name_H-M   'P 1'
#
loop_
_entity.id
_entity.type
_entity.pdbx_description
1 polymer ?
#
loop_
_entity_poly.entity_id
_entity_poly.type
_entity_poly.pdbx_seq_one_letter_code
_entity_poly.pdbx_strand_id
1 'polypeptide(L)' 'QPDVGVFGQKDFQQAVLIEKMVADLNLPVRVVVAPTIREPDGLAMSSRNEYLSPEERQRALSISRALAAAVAAYRSG' A
#
# COMPACT_ATOMS: atom_id res chain seq x y z
N GLN A 1 8.21 15.74 18.87
CA GLN A 1 7.26 15.96 17.75
C GLN A 1 8.00 15.71 16.46
N PRO A 2 7.50 14.88 15.53
CA PRO A 2 8.17 14.65 14.26
C PRO A 2 7.83 15.74 13.24
N ASP A 3 8.80 16.12 12.41
CA ASP A 3 8.55 17.01 11.26
C ASP A 3 7.90 16.27 10.08
N VAL A 4 8.11 14.95 9.99
CA VAL A 4 7.65 14.10 8.88
C VAL A 4 7.09 12.79 9.42
N GLY A 5 5.92 12.39 8.93
CA GLY A 5 5.35 11.05 9.09
C GLY A 5 5.31 10.33 7.76
N VAL A 6 5.88 9.11 7.70
CA VAL A 6 5.91 8.30 6.47
C VAL A 6 4.93 7.14 6.61
N PHE A 7 4.01 7.02 5.65
CA PHE A 7 2.96 6.00 5.63
C PHE A 7 3.02 5.21 4.33
N GLY A 8 2.80 3.90 4.40
CA GLY A 8 2.87 3.04 3.22
C GLY A 8 1.65 3.19 2.31
N GLN A 9 1.86 3.34 1.01
CA GLN A 9 0.81 3.34 -0.02
C GLN A 9 -0.04 2.05 0.03
N LYS A 10 0.54 0.94 0.52
CA LYS A 10 -0.17 -0.33 0.69
C LYS A 10 -1.42 -0.19 1.55
N ASP A 11 -1.41 0.77 2.49
CA ASP A 11 -2.52 1.10 3.38
C ASP A 11 -3.17 2.42 2.91
N PHE A 12 -3.57 2.50 1.63
CA PHE A 12 -4.07 3.72 0.98
C PHE A 12 -5.15 4.46 1.77
N GLN A 13 -6.14 3.73 2.30
CA GLN A 13 -7.22 4.32 3.11
C GLN A 13 -6.69 4.97 4.40
N GLN A 14 -5.70 4.35 5.05
CA GLN A 14 -5.06 4.93 6.22
C GLN A 14 -4.28 6.19 5.84
N ALA A 15 -3.51 6.16 4.76
CA ALA A 15 -2.73 7.31 4.32
C ALA A 15 -3.63 8.54 4.06
N VAL A 16 -4.72 8.37 3.32
CA VAL A 16 -5.68 9.44 3.04
C VAL A 16 -6.35 9.96 4.32
N LEU A 17 -6.70 9.06 5.25
CA LEU A 17 -7.29 9.45 6.53
C LEU A 17 -6.30 10.28 7.38
N ILE A 18 -5.03 9.88 7.41
CA ILE A 18 -3.99 10.61 8.15
C ILE A 18 -3.71 11.97 7.52
N GLU A 19 -3.60 12.06 6.19
CA GLU A 19 -3.46 13.33 5.48
C GLU A 19 -4.61 14.29 5.83
N LYS A 20 -5.84 13.79 5.80
CA LYS A 20 -7.02 14.57 6.20
C LYS A 20 -6.98 15.00 7.66
N MET A 21 -6.64 14.09 8.57
CA MET A 21 -6.53 14.40 10.00
C MET A 21 -5.49 15.49 10.29
N VAL A 22 -4.32 15.41 9.64
CA VAL A 22 -3.25 16.40 9.78
C VAL A 22 -3.71 17.79 9.31
N ALA A 23 -4.40 17.85 8.18
CA ALA A 23 -4.97 19.08 7.65
C ALA A 23 -6.08 19.65 8.55
N ASP A 24 -7.06 18.82 8.92
CA ASP A 24 -8.24 19.25 9.68
C ASP A 24 -7.87 19.74 11.09
N LEU A 25 -6.81 19.18 11.70
CA LEU A 25 -6.35 19.52 13.05
C LEU A 25 -5.16 20.50 13.06
N ASN A 26 -4.74 21.02 11.91
CA ASN A 26 -3.57 21.91 11.77
C ASN A 26 -2.31 21.36 12.46
N LEU A 27 -2.05 20.06 12.34
CA LEU A 27 -0.88 19.44 12.95
C LEU A 27 0.37 19.83 12.14
N PRO A 28 1.46 20.30 12.79
CA PRO A 28 2.67 20.72 12.08
C PRO A 28 3.55 19.48 11.77
N VAL A 29 3.01 18.56 10.97
CA VAL A 29 3.72 17.37 10.49
C VAL A 29 3.47 17.21 9.00
N ARG A 30 4.53 16.93 8.23
CA ARG A 30 4.41 16.62 6.81
C ARG A 30 4.14 15.14 6.60
N VAL A 31 3.07 14.79 5.91
CA VAL A 31 2.77 13.40 5.54
C VAL A 31 3.45 13.05 4.22
N VAL A 32 4.14 11.90 4.18
CA VAL A 32 4.74 11.34 2.97
C VAL A 32 4.22 9.93 2.76
N VAL A 33 3.63 9.67 1.59
CA VAL A 33 3.17 8.33 1.21
C VAL A 33 4.28 7.61 0.44
N ALA A 34 4.85 6.58 1.06
CA ALA A 34 5.90 5.77 0.47
C ALA A 34 5.31 4.66 -0.45
N PRO A 35 5.92 4.36 -1.61
CA PRO A 35 5.41 3.33 -2.51
C PRO A 35 5.26 1.95 -1.85
N THR A 36 4.30 1.15 -2.34
CA THR A 36 4.15 -0.25 -1.92
C THR A 36 5.38 -1.05 -2.36
N ILE A 37 6.18 -1.52 -1.39
CA ILE A 37 7.28 -2.45 -1.66
C ILE A 37 6.72 -3.86 -1.91
N ARG A 38 7.32 -4.55 -2.87
CA ARG A 38 6.91 -5.89 -3.30
C ARG A 38 8.08 -6.86 -3.23
N GLU A 39 7.77 -8.12 -2.98
CA GLU A 39 8.68 -9.25 -3.18
C GLU A 39 9.01 -9.41 -4.67
N PRO A 40 10.08 -10.16 -5.04
CA PRO A 40 10.49 -10.34 -6.43
C PRO A 40 9.39 -10.90 -7.36
N ASP A 41 8.46 -11.67 -6.81
CA ASP A 41 7.32 -12.24 -7.55
C ASP A 41 6.08 -11.31 -7.61
N GLY A 42 6.18 -10.12 -7.01
CA GLY A 42 5.16 -9.08 -7.07
C GLY A 42 4.17 -9.07 -5.90
N LEU A 43 4.27 -10.00 -4.94
CA LEU A 43 3.46 -9.94 -3.72
C LEU A 43 3.80 -8.67 -2.93
N ALA A 44 2.80 -7.95 -2.42
CA ALA A 44 3.07 -6.80 -1.55
C ALA A 44 3.69 -7.28 -0.23
N MET A 45 4.78 -6.63 0.21
CA MET A 45 5.41 -6.99 1.48
C MET A 45 4.48 -6.68 2.65
N SER A 46 4.25 -7.69 3.48
CA SER A 46 3.42 -7.61 4.68
C SER A 46 3.90 -8.64 5.69
N SER A 47 3.99 -8.26 6.97
CA SER A 47 4.25 -9.23 8.04
C SER A 47 3.22 -10.36 8.08
N ARG A 48 1.99 -10.09 7.61
CA ARG A 48 0.93 -11.10 7.52
C ARG A 48 1.18 -12.17 6.45
N ASN A 49 2.17 -12.00 5.57
CA ASN A 49 2.56 -13.05 4.62
C ASN A 49 3.11 -14.29 5.36
N GLU A 50 3.61 -14.13 6.60
CA GLU A 50 4.06 -15.23 7.46
C GLU A 50 2.94 -16.21 7.82
N TYR A 51 1.68 -15.77 7.76
CA TYR A 51 0.53 -16.61 8.09
C TYR A 51 0.07 -17.49 6.92
N LEU A 52 0.62 -17.28 5.72
CA LEU A 52 0.21 -18.01 4.52
C LEU A 52 0.94 -19.35 4.43
N SER A 53 0.21 -20.42 4.15
CA SER A 53 0.82 -21.65 3.65
C SER A 53 1.56 -21.40 2.33
N PRO A 54 2.47 -22.30 1.91
CA PRO A 54 3.09 -22.22 0.60
C PRO A 54 2.07 -22.10 -0.56
N GLU A 55 0.97 -22.86 -0.51
CA GLU A 55 -0.09 -22.76 -1.53
C GLU A 55 -0.87 -21.45 -1.43
N GLU A 56 -1.17 -20.97 -0.22
CA GLU A 56 -1.85 -19.69 -0.01
C GLU A 56 -1.02 -18.51 -0.50
N ARG A 57 0.29 -18.52 -0.27
CA ARG A 57 1.21 -17.51 -0.81
C ARG A 57 1.11 -17.46 -2.32
N GLN A 58 1.19 -18.61 -2.98
CA GLN A 58 1.09 -18.67 -4.44
C GLN A 58 -0.26 -18.13 -4.93
N ARG A 59 -1.35 -18.44 -4.22
CA ARG A 59 -2.67 -17.86 -4.54
C ARG A 59 -2.76 -16.36 -4.28
N ALA A 60 -2.09 -15.83 -3.26
CA ALA A 60 -2.11 -14.40 -2.91
C ALA A 60 -1.56 -13.50 -4.04
N LEU A 61 -0.69 -14.03 -4.90
CA LEU A 61 -0.22 -13.35 -6.12
C LEU A 61 -1.35 -12.97 -7.08
N SER A 62 -2.51 -13.62 -7.00
CA SER A 62 -3.68 -13.24 -7.80
C SER A 62 -4.09 -11.78 -7.58
N ILE A 63 -3.91 -11.24 -6.37
CA ILE A 63 -4.28 -9.86 -6.04
C ILE A 63 -3.39 -8.86 -6.81
N SER A 64 -2.07 -9.04 -6.77
CA SER A 64 -1.15 -8.12 -7.47
C SER A 64 -1.30 -8.22 -8.99
N ARG A 65 -1.51 -9.44 -9.51
CA ARG A 65 -1.78 -9.69 -10.93
C ARG A 65 -3.10 -9.04 -11.38
N ALA A 66 -4.18 -9.17 -10.61
CA ALA A 66 -5.46 -8.55 -10.92
C ALA A 66 -5.37 -7.03 -10.95
N LEU A 67 -4.66 -6.41 -9.99
CA LEU A 67 -4.42 -4.97 -9.99
C LEU A 67 -3.62 -4.51 -11.22
N ALA A 68 -2.58 -5.27 -11.61
CA ALA A 68 -1.82 -4.97 -12.81
C ALA A 68 -2.67 -5.06 -14.09
N ALA A 69 -3.54 -6.07 -14.18
CA ALA A 69 -4.49 -6.22 -15.28
C ALA A 69 -5.49 -5.06 -15.32
N ALA A 70 -6.03 -4.64 -14.18
CA ALA A 70 -6.92 -3.48 -14.09
C ALA A 70 -6.23 -2.19 -14.54
N VAL A 71 -4.97 -1.97 -14.16
CA VAL A 71 -4.16 -0.84 -14.62
C VAL A 71 -3.94 -0.90 -16.13
N ALA A 72 -3.64 -2.08 -16.69
CA ALA A 72 -3.46 -2.25 -18.12
C ALA A 72 -4.76 -1.94 -18.90
N ALA A 73 -5.90 -2.47 -18.43
CA ALA A 73 -7.20 -2.21 -19.02
C ALA A 73 -7.58 -0.72 -18.95
N TYR A 74 -7.38 -0.07 -17.80
CA TYR A 74 -7.62 1.37 -17.68
C TYR A 74 -6.77 2.20 -18.65
N ARG A 75 -5.53 1.78 -18.90
CA ARG A 75 -4.62 2.46 -19.83
C ARG A 75 -4.96 2.24 -21.30
N SER A 76 -5.70 1.18 -21.64
CA SER A 76 -6.10 0.89 -23.02
C SER A 76 -7.35 1.63 -23.49
N GLY A 77 -8.02 2.38 -22.60
CA GLY A 77 -9.33 3.02 -22.85
C GLY A 77 -10.50 2.07 -22.63
#